data_AF-A0A183FBU6-F1
#
_entry.id   AF-A0A183FBU6-F1
#
_cell.length_a   1.000
_cell.length_b   1.000
_cell.length_c   1.000
_cell.angle_alpha   90.00
_cell.angle_beta   90.00
_cell.angle_gamma   90.00
#
_symmetry.space_group_name_H-M   'P 1'
#
loop_
_entity.id
_entity.type
_entity.pdbx_description
1 polymer ?
#
loop_
_entity_poly.entity_id
_entity_poly.type
_entity_poly.pdbx_seq_one_letter_code
_entity_poly.pdbx_strand_id
1 'polypeptide(L)'
;MPLPVVCKGLPRAHNRTNRRFCVIPLLVHTLFVLPRSCRCFSIGLMTAEYVRGRSELARMYRRNIVRYCELAQVLVFRDISMRTRRRFPTLDTVVAAGFMMPHEKDRFDEIQYRYSKYWVPFQWALALSYDARKKGLIESDYYQVVVQEEIKKFRTGLAWICNYDWVPIPIMYPQLVCLAVHTYFIVCLLARQYIVSDSANNKTEVDLYFPIMSTLQFIFYMGWMKVAEAMLNPFGEDDDDFECNALIDRNITVGSTTNMLLFVNKQNVSH
;
A
#
# COMPACT_ATOMS: atom_id res chain seq x y z
N MET A 1 -22.54 24.81 -23.90
CA MET A 1 -22.53 23.61 -24.78
C MET A 1 -21.88 22.47 -24.02
N PRO A 2 -22.63 21.48 -23.53
CA PRO A 2 -22.03 20.30 -22.93
C PRO A 2 -21.61 19.34 -24.06
N LEU A 3 -20.32 19.01 -24.11
CA LEU A 3 -19.79 18.02 -25.04
C LEU A 3 -20.23 16.61 -24.59
N PRO A 4 -20.77 15.77 -25.48
CA PRO A 4 -21.15 14.41 -25.15
C PRO A 4 -19.91 13.51 -25.23
N VAL A 5 -19.42 13.01 -24.09
CA VAL A 5 -18.39 11.97 -24.07
C VAL A 5 -19.08 10.61 -24.13
N VAL A 6 -19.38 10.18 -25.35
CA VAL A 6 -19.72 8.79 -25.67
C VAL A 6 -18.43 7.97 -25.55
N CYS A 7 -18.25 7.24 -24.45
CA CYS A 7 -17.22 6.22 -24.36
C CYS A 7 -17.85 4.84 -24.25
N LYS A 8 -17.93 4.19 -25.43
CA LYS A 8 -18.15 2.75 -25.60
C LYS A 8 -17.27 1.96 -24.63
N GLY A 9 -17.85 0.91 -24.05
CA GLY A 9 -17.12 -0.01 -23.19
C GLY A 9 -15.91 -0.60 -23.91
N LEU A 10 -14.80 -0.77 -23.19
CA LEU A 10 -13.67 -1.57 -23.66
C LEU A 10 -13.14 -2.46 -22.55
N PRO A 11 -12.54 -3.60 -22.94
CA PRO A 11 -12.62 -4.89 -22.28
C PRO A 11 -11.42 -5.13 -21.36
N ARG A 12 -11.45 -6.25 -20.62
CA ARG A 12 -10.25 -6.84 -20.00
C ARG A 12 -9.13 -6.86 -21.03
N ALA A 13 -8.05 -6.13 -20.76
CA ALA A 13 -6.97 -5.89 -21.69
C ALA A 13 -6.29 -7.20 -22.10
N HIS A 14 -6.53 -7.63 -23.34
CA HIS A 14 -5.69 -8.57 -24.07
C HIS A 14 -4.84 -7.76 -25.05
N ASN A 15 -3.63 -7.37 -24.65
CA ASN A 15 -2.52 -7.18 -25.59
C ASN A 15 -1.18 -7.13 -24.85
N ARG A 16 -0.45 -8.25 -24.99
CA ARG A 16 0.97 -8.39 -24.66
C ARG A 16 1.77 -7.65 -25.74
N THR A 17 2.61 -6.70 -25.34
CA THR A 17 3.95 -6.52 -25.93
C THR A 17 4.72 -5.46 -25.14
N ASN A 18 5.90 -5.86 -24.67
CA ASN A 18 6.99 -4.97 -24.29
C ASN A 18 6.85 -4.14 -22.99
N ARG A 19 6.92 -4.82 -21.85
CA ARG A 19 7.51 -4.21 -20.64
C ARG A 19 8.51 -5.19 -20.05
N ARG A 20 9.79 -4.82 -20.09
CA ARG A 20 10.85 -5.46 -19.31
C ARG A 20 10.52 -5.24 -17.82
N PHE A 21 9.72 -6.12 -17.23
CA PHE A 21 9.48 -6.15 -15.80
C PHE A 21 10.66 -6.89 -15.14
N CYS A 22 11.63 -6.13 -14.65
CA CYS A 22 12.67 -6.67 -13.79
C CYS A 22 12.03 -6.89 -12.40
N VAL A 23 11.72 -8.14 -12.05
CA VAL A 23 10.93 -8.51 -10.84
C VAL A 23 11.76 -8.44 -9.55
N ILE A 24 13.09 -8.37 -9.65
CA ILE A 24 14.03 -8.48 -8.52
C ILE A 24 14.22 -7.16 -7.74
N PRO A 25 14.26 -5.96 -8.35
CA PRO A 25 14.27 -4.68 -7.61
C PRO A 25 12.94 -4.37 -6.89
N LEU A 26 11.84 -5.05 -7.28
CA LEU A 26 10.48 -4.76 -6.80
C LEU A 26 10.27 -5.15 -5.33
N LEU A 27 10.75 -6.32 -4.89
CA LEU A 27 10.58 -6.80 -3.51
C LEU A 27 11.28 -5.90 -2.48
N VAL A 28 12.50 -5.43 -2.80
CA VAL A 28 13.27 -4.52 -1.94
C VAL A 28 12.57 -3.15 -1.84
N HIS A 29 11.97 -2.68 -2.94
CA HIS A 29 11.21 -1.42 -2.93
C HIS A 29 9.89 -1.57 -2.14
N THR A 30 9.18 -2.69 -2.25
CA THR A 30 7.93 -2.97 -1.53
C THR A 30 8.15 -3.14 -0.03
N LEU A 31 9.26 -3.74 0.41
CA LEU A 31 9.54 -3.92 1.85
C LEU A 31 10.11 -2.65 2.52
N PHE A 32 10.95 -1.87 1.83
CA PHE A 32 11.64 -0.72 2.46
C PHE A 32 11.03 0.65 2.13
N VAL A 33 10.37 0.82 0.97
CA VAL A 33 9.87 2.13 0.52
C VAL A 33 8.39 2.30 0.83
N LEU A 34 7.61 1.22 0.80
CA LEU A 34 6.16 1.24 1.03
C LEU A 34 5.75 1.79 2.42
N PRO A 35 6.46 1.46 3.53
CA PRO A 35 6.20 2.08 4.84
C PRO A 35 6.63 3.55 4.90
N ARG A 36 7.55 4.01 4.03
CA ARG A 36 8.00 5.41 3.97
C ARG A 36 7.05 6.26 3.11
N SER A 37 6.56 5.72 2.01
CA SER A 37 5.66 6.38 1.08
C SER A 37 4.24 6.58 1.61
N CYS A 38 3.81 5.75 2.57
CA CYS A 38 2.47 5.82 3.17
C CYS A 38 2.34 6.74 4.38
N ARG A 39 3.40 7.44 4.81
CA ARG A 39 3.35 8.32 5.99
C ARG A 39 2.90 9.72 5.62
N CYS A 40 1.80 10.17 6.22
CA CYS A 40 1.28 11.53 6.04
C CYS A 40 2.05 12.59 6.86
N PHE A 41 3.03 12.17 7.67
CA PHE A 41 3.77 13.06 8.58
C PHE A 41 4.43 14.25 7.87
N SER A 42 5.09 14.04 6.73
CA SER A 42 5.74 15.13 5.98
C SER A 42 4.72 16.16 5.50
N ILE A 43 3.56 15.73 5.00
CA ILE A 43 2.49 16.64 4.58
C ILE A 43 1.94 17.42 5.78
N GLY A 44 1.72 16.75 6.92
CA GLY A 44 1.27 17.40 8.15
C GLY A 44 2.26 18.44 8.66
N LEU A 45 3.56 18.16 8.58
CA LEU A 45 4.62 19.10 8.97
C LEU A 45 4.65 20.34 8.05
N MET A 46 4.67 20.11 6.74
CA MET A 46 4.76 21.20 5.76
C MET A 46 3.50 22.07 5.75
N THR A 47 2.32 21.47 5.88
CA THR A 47 1.07 22.24 6.01
C THR A 47 1.01 23.03 7.32
N ALA A 48 1.53 22.48 8.43
CA ALA A 48 1.64 23.22 9.70
C ALA A 48 2.64 24.38 9.64
N GLU A 49 3.72 24.25 8.86
CA GLU A 49 4.73 25.29 8.72
C GLU A 49 4.28 26.44 7.81
N TYR A 50 3.76 26.11 6.62
CA TYR A 50 3.50 27.08 5.56
C TYR A 50 2.11 27.69 5.57
N VAL A 51 1.09 26.99 6.10
CA VAL A 51 -0.24 27.57 6.30
C VAL A 51 -0.26 28.29 7.64
N ARG A 52 0.15 29.57 7.62
CA ARG A 52 0.28 30.40 8.81
C ARG A 52 -1.08 30.96 9.23
N GLY A 53 -1.21 31.25 10.52
CA GLY A 53 -2.42 31.83 11.10
C GLY A 53 -3.03 31.00 12.23
N ARG A 54 -3.46 31.71 13.27
CA ARG A 54 -4.19 31.18 14.44
C ARG A 54 -5.70 31.21 14.26
N SER A 55 -6.19 31.80 13.16
CA SER A 55 -7.61 31.85 12.84
C SER A 55 -8.17 30.44 12.68
N GLU A 56 -9.45 30.27 13.02
CA GLU A 56 -10.17 29.02 12.84
C GLU A 56 -10.10 28.56 11.37
N LEU A 57 -10.21 29.51 10.44
CA LEU A 57 -10.05 29.27 9.01
C LEU A 57 -8.71 28.57 8.69
N ALA A 58 -7.58 29.11 9.16
CA ALA A 58 -6.27 28.51 8.90
C ALA A 58 -6.16 27.09 9.49
N ARG A 59 -6.74 26.87 10.67
CA ARG A 59 -6.82 25.54 11.29
C ARG A 59 -7.64 24.56 10.45
N MET A 60 -8.78 25.00 9.91
CA MET A 60 -9.61 24.19 9.03
C MET A 60 -8.87 23.81 7.74
N TYR A 61 -8.13 24.75 7.11
CA TYR A 61 -7.34 24.45 5.92
C TYR A 61 -6.28 23.38 6.17
N ARG A 62 -5.51 23.49 7.26
CA ARG A 62 -4.49 22.48 7.61
C ARG A 62 -5.09 21.10 7.83
N ARG A 63 -6.17 21.03 8.62
CA ARG A 63 -6.87 19.76 8.91
C ARG A 63 -7.47 19.15 7.65
N ASN A 64 -8.11 19.95 6.80
CA ASN A 64 -8.76 19.44 5.59
C ASN A 64 -7.75 18.96 4.54
N ILE A 65 -6.60 19.63 4.38
CA ILE A 65 -5.55 19.16 3.45
C ILE A 65 -5.04 17.78 3.88
N VAL A 66 -4.73 17.61 5.16
CA VAL A 66 -4.26 16.31 5.70
C VAL A 66 -5.36 15.25 5.60
N ARG A 67 -6.59 15.58 6.01
CA ARG A 67 -7.74 14.66 5.95
C ARG A 67 -8.03 14.18 4.53
N TYR A 68 -7.90 15.05 3.51
CA TYR A 68 -8.09 14.62 2.12
C TYR A 68 -6.99 13.66 1.64
N CYS A 69 -5.74 13.85 2.08
CA CYS A 69 -4.67 12.88 1.80
C CYS A 69 -4.94 11.54 2.49
N GLU A 70 -5.39 11.54 3.74
CA GLU A 70 -5.78 10.34 4.50
C GLU A 70 -6.99 9.64 3.87
N LEU A 71 -7.99 10.40 3.43
CA LEU A 71 -9.16 9.88 2.73
C LEU A 71 -8.75 9.16 1.44
N ALA A 72 -7.82 9.73 0.65
CA ALA A 72 -7.31 9.05 -0.53
C ALA A 72 -6.60 7.73 -0.18
N GLN A 73 -5.83 7.71 0.91
CA GLN A 73 -5.17 6.51 1.41
C GLN A 73 -6.18 5.43 1.81
N VAL A 74 -7.24 5.79 2.55
CA VAL A 74 -8.30 4.85 2.94
C VAL A 74 -9.00 4.26 1.72
N LEU A 75 -9.30 5.09 0.71
CA LEU A 75 -9.91 4.62 -0.53
C LEU A 75 -9.01 3.62 -1.28
N VAL A 76 -7.70 3.86 -1.33
CA VAL A 76 -6.73 2.94 -1.95
C VAL A 76 -6.60 1.65 -1.14
N PHE A 77 -6.42 1.73 0.18
CA PHE A 77 -6.27 0.54 1.03
C PHE A 77 -7.53 -0.32 1.09
N ARG A 78 -8.72 0.28 0.96
CA ARG A 78 -9.97 -0.47 0.78
C ARG A 78 -10.01 -1.27 -0.53
N ASP A 79 -9.33 -0.80 -1.57
CA ASP A 79 -9.30 -1.48 -2.86
C ASP A 79 -8.31 -2.66 -2.87
N ILE A 80 -7.21 -2.54 -2.11
CA ILE A 80 -6.07 -3.48 -2.11
C ILE A 80 -6.12 -4.48 -0.94
N SER A 81 -6.40 -4.03 0.29
CA SER A 81 -6.41 -4.88 1.49
C SER A 81 -7.81 -5.35 1.84
N MET A 82 -7.99 -6.67 1.98
CA MET A 82 -9.25 -7.26 2.40
C MET A 82 -9.60 -6.91 3.86
N ARG A 83 -8.59 -6.81 4.75
CA ARG A 83 -8.78 -6.35 6.14
C ARG A 83 -9.37 -4.95 6.20
N THR A 84 -8.85 -4.01 5.40
CA THR A 84 -9.38 -2.64 5.35
C THR A 84 -10.74 -2.59 4.66
N ARG A 85 -10.98 -3.43 3.65
CA ARG A 85 -12.31 -3.56 3.01
C ARG A 85 -13.39 -4.04 3.97
N ARG A 86 -13.08 -4.98 4.87
CA ARG A 86 -14.01 -5.42 5.93
C ARG A 86 -14.31 -4.33 6.94
N ARG A 87 -13.32 -3.49 7.27
CA ARG A 87 -13.50 -2.34 8.17
C ARG A 87 -14.34 -1.22 7.53
N PHE A 88 -14.14 -0.96 6.24
CA PHE A 88 -14.83 0.10 5.49
C PHE A 88 -15.51 -0.44 4.22
N PRO A 89 -16.61 -1.21 4.34
CA PRO A 89 -17.24 -1.85 3.18
C PRO A 89 -17.89 -0.84 2.22
N THR A 90 -18.48 0.23 2.74
CA THR A 90 -19.21 1.23 1.95
C THR A 90 -18.64 2.63 2.17
N LEU A 91 -18.91 3.55 1.24
CA LEU A 91 -18.54 4.96 1.44
C LEU A 91 -19.23 5.57 2.67
N ASP A 92 -20.43 5.09 3.04
CA ASP A 92 -21.11 5.51 4.27
C ASP A 92 -20.30 5.21 5.53
N THR A 93 -19.64 4.05 5.59
CA THR A 93 -18.77 3.74 6.75
C THR A 93 -17.53 4.63 6.81
N VAL A 94 -17.04 5.10 5.66
CA VAL A 94 -15.93 6.08 5.59
C VAL A 94 -16.39 7.46 6.07
N VAL A 95 -17.63 7.84 5.76
CA VAL A 95 -18.26 9.06 6.27
C VAL A 95 -18.50 8.97 7.78
N ALA A 96 -19.06 7.86 8.26
CA ALA A 96 -19.30 7.62 9.68
C ALA A 96 -18.00 7.62 10.51
N ALA A 97 -16.90 7.14 9.93
CA ALA A 97 -15.57 7.20 10.55
C ALA A 97 -14.93 8.59 10.53
N GLY A 98 -15.55 9.59 9.88
CA GLY A 98 -15.10 10.99 9.90
C GLY A 98 -14.02 11.34 8.87
N PHE A 99 -13.67 10.43 7.95
CA PHE A 99 -12.71 10.75 6.88
C PHE A 99 -13.33 11.63 5.80
N MET A 100 -14.63 11.48 5.54
CA MET A 100 -15.38 12.21 4.52
C MET A 100 -16.61 12.84 5.16
N MET A 101 -16.93 14.09 4.80
CA MET A 101 -18.15 14.75 5.26
C MET A 101 -19.33 14.38 4.34
N PRO A 102 -20.58 14.42 4.81
CA PRO A 102 -21.74 14.04 3.99
C PRO A 102 -21.83 14.83 2.66
N HIS A 103 -21.64 16.14 2.71
CA HIS A 103 -21.66 16.99 1.51
C HIS A 103 -20.50 16.70 0.53
N GLU A 104 -19.40 16.13 1.01
CA GLU A 104 -18.28 15.71 0.16
C GLU A 104 -18.59 14.38 -0.51
N LYS A 105 -19.34 13.50 0.18
CA LYS A 105 -19.84 12.25 -0.39
C LYS A 105 -20.80 12.54 -1.54
N ASP A 106 -21.74 13.47 -1.37
CA ASP A 106 -22.69 13.84 -2.43
C ASP A 106 -21.94 14.29 -3.70
N ARG A 107 -20.97 15.20 -3.54
CA ARG A 107 -20.08 15.62 -4.63
C ARG A 107 -19.24 14.49 -5.22
N PHE A 108 -18.83 13.52 -4.41
CA PHE A 108 -18.05 12.38 -4.86
C PHE A 108 -18.90 11.42 -5.73
N ASP A 109 -20.17 11.27 -5.39
CA ASP A 109 -21.14 10.42 -6.07
C ASP A 109 -21.66 11.08 -7.36
N GLU A 110 -21.78 12.42 -7.39
CA GLU A 110 -22.10 13.19 -8.60
C GLU A 110 -21.14 12.93 -9.77
N ILE A 111 -19.86 12.69 -9.47
CA ILE A 111 -18.84 12.45 -10.50
C ILE A 111 -19.10 11.09 -11.17
N GLN A 112 -19.70 11.10 -12.36
CA GLN A 112 -19.93 9.87 -13.13
C GLN A 112 -18.61 9.37 -13.74
N TYR A 113 -17.96 8.42 -13.06
CA TYR A 113 -16.71 7.82 -13.51
C TYR A 113 -16.69 6.32 -13.26
N ARG A 114 -16.24 5.54 -14.25
CA ARG A 114 -16.30 4.07 -14.23
C ARG A 114 -15.20 3.42 -13.38
N TYR A 115 -14.08 4.08 -13.17
CA TYR A 115 -12.94 3.53 -12.43
C TYR A 115 -12.88 4.06 -10.99
N SER A 116 -12.00 3.48 -10.17
CA SER A 116 -11.81 3.93 -8.78
C SER A 116 -11.40 5.42 -8.74
N LYS A 117 -12.09 6.19 -7.90
CA LYS A 117 -12.01 7.65 -7.81
C LYS A 117 -11.04 8.12 -6.72
N TYR A 118 -10.05 7.31 -6.34
CA TYR A 118 -9.09 7.64 -5.27
C TYR A 118 -8.25 8.90 -5.54
N TRP A 119 -8.19 9.37 -6.79
CA TRP A 119 -7.51 10.61 -7.18
C TRP A 119 -8.29 11.88 -6.82
N VAL A 120 -9.60 11.78 -6.56
CA VAL A 120 -10.48 12.93 -6.30
C VAL A 120 -10.09 13.69 -5.02
N PRO A 121 -9.83 13.03 -3.86
CA PRO A 121 -9.40 13.76 -2.67
C PRO A 121 -8.04 14.46 -2.84
N PHE A 122 -7.13 13.91 -3.66
CA PHE A 122 -5.88 14.59 -4.00
C PHE A 122 -6.13 15.90 -4.75
N GLN A 123 -7.07 15.90 -5.69
CA GLN A 123 -7.46 17.11 -6.40
C GLN A 123 -8.05 18.15 -5.45
N TRP A 124 -8.86 17.73 -4.48
CA TRP A 124 -9.42 18.63 -3.45
C TRP A 124 -8.34 19.19 -2.51
N ALA A 125 -7.35 18.39 -2.12
CA ALA A 125 -6.20 18.85 -1.34
C ALA A 125 -5.38 19.90 -2.09
N LEU A 126 -5.10 19.66 -3.38
CA LEU A 126 -4.41 20.63 -4.23
C LEU A 126 -5.24 21.91 -4.43
N ALA A 127 -6.55 21.80 -4.64
CA ALA A 127 -7.44 22.97 -4.73
C ALA A 127 -7.45 23.79 -3.43
N LEU A 128 -7.51 23.14 -2.27
CA LEU A 128 -7.40 23.83 -0.97
C LEU A 128 -6.07 24.56 -0.80
N SER A 129 -4.96 23.96 -1.25
CA SER A 129 -3.65 24.64 -1.20
C SER A 129 -3.61 25.90 -2.06
N TYR A 130 -4.28 25.88 -3.21
CA TYR A 130 -4.42 27.02 -4.11
C TYR A 130 -5.30 28.13 -3.51
N ASP A 131 -6.44 27.74 -2.92
CA ASP A 131 -7.33 28.67 -2.24
C ASP A 131 -6.68 29.30 -1.00
N ALA A 132 -5.89 28.54 -0.25
CA ALA A 132 -5.13 29.04 0.89
C ALA A 132 -4.15 30.13 0.47
N ARG A 133 -3.50 29.96 -0.69
CA ARG A 133 -2.63 30.99 -1.28
C ARG A 133 -3.41 32.24 -1.69
N LYS A 134 -4.54 32.07 -2.39
CA LYS A 134 -5.40 33.18 -2.81
C LYS A 134 -5.92 34.02 -1.64
N LYS A 135 -6.19 33.37 -0.51
CA LYS A 135 -6.63 34.00 0.75
C LYS A 135 -5.49 34.59 1.58
N GLY A 136 -4.24 34.52 1.12
CA GLY A 136 -3.07 35.04 1.83
C GLY A 136 -2.67 34.25 3.07
N LEU A 137 -3.18 33.03 3.27
CA LEU A 137 -2.76 32.15 4.37
C LEU A 137 -1.35 31.56 4.14
N ILE A 138 -0.95 31.49 2.87
CA ILE A 138 0.40 31.13 2.44
C ILE A 138 1.05 32.40 1.88
N GLU A 139 2.19 32.78 2.46
CA GLU A 139 2.87 34.06 2.17
C GLU A 139 3.46 34.11 0.75
N SER A 140 4.07 33.01 0.29
CA SER A 140 4.82 32.95 -0.97
C SER A 140 4.34 31.80 -1.86
N ASP A 141 4.42 32.02 -3.19
CA ASP A 141 4.13 31.00 -4.20
C ASP A 141 5.08 29.80 -4.07
N TYR A 142 6.32 30.04 -3.64
CA TYR A 142 7.29 28.97 -3.39
C TYR A 142 6.80 28.00 -2.31
N TYR A 143 6.25 28.50 -1.20
CA TYR A 143 5.74 27.67 -0.12
C TYR A 143 4.54 26.82 -0.56
N GLN A 144 3.70 27.35 -1.45
CA GLN A 144 2.62 26.58 -2.05
C GLN A 144 3.17 25.42 -2.89
N VAL A 145 4.16 25.67 -3.74
CA VAL A 145 4.79 24.63 -4.57
C VAL A 145 5.36 23.51 -3.71
N VAL A 146 6.07 23.85 -2.63
CA VAL A 146 6.64 22.89 -1.70
C VAL A 146 5.56 21.99 -1.06
N VAL A 147 4.45 22.57 -0.57
CA VAL A 147 3.33 21.78 -0.02
C VAL A 147 2.72 20.87 -1.09
N GLN A 148 2.51 21.38 -2.30
CA GLN A 148 1.96 20.59 -3.41
C GLN A 148 2.91 19.48 -3.85
N GLU A 149 4.21 19.69 -3.77
CA GLU A 149 5.20 18.67 -4.09
C GLU A 149 5.14 17.50 -3.11
N GLU A 150 5.01 17.75 -1.81
CA GLU A 150 4.83 16.69 -0.81
C GLU A 150 3.53 15.90 -1.02
N ILE A 151 2.42 16.59 -1.36
CA ILE A 151 1.16 15.93 -1.72
C ILE A 151 1.36 15.05 -2.97
N LYS A 152 2.08 15.54 -3.99
CA LYS A 152 2.40 14.78 -5.21
C LYS A 152 3.30 13.58 -4.93
N LYS A 153 4.28 13.70 -4.02
CA LYS A 153 5.14 12.59 -3.59
C LYS A 153 4.30 11.49 -2.93
N PHE A 154 3.41 11.85 -2.00
CA PHE A 154 2.50 10.90 -1.36
C PHE A 154 1.54 10.23 -2.36
N ARG A 155 0.94 11.00 -3.28
CA ARG A 155 0.12 10.46 -4.38
C ARG A 155 0.89 9.46 -5.24
N THR A 156 2.12 9.78 -5.59
CA THR A 156 2.99 8.88 -6.38
C THR A 156 3.30 7.61 -5.60
N GLY A 157 3.56 7.72 -4.29
CA GLY A 157 3.72 6.59 -3.38
C GLY A 157 2.52 5.64 -3.39
N LEU A 158 1.31 6.16 -3.24
CA LEU A 158 0.08 5.37 -3.31
C LEU A 158 -0.15 4.77 -4.70
N ALA A 159 0.16 5.51 -5.77
CA ALA A 159 0.03 5.00 -7.14
C ALA A 159 0.96 3.82 -7.41
N TRP A 160 2.17 3.80 -6.83
CA TRP A 160 3.05 2.63 -6.90
C TRP A 160 2.38 1.40 -6.29
N ILE A 161 1.75 1.54 -5.12
CA ILE A 161 1.05 0.44 -4.43
C ILE A 161 -0.09 -0.11 -5.29
N CYS A 162 -0.89 0.77 -5.91
CA CYS A 162 -1.91 0.33 -6.86
C CYS A 162 -1.34 -0.41 -8.08
N ASN A 163 -0.16 -0.01 -8.56
CA ASN A 163 0.48 -0.69 -9.69
C ASN A 163 0.97 -2.10 -9.31
N TYR A 164 1.40 -2.32 -8.07
CA TYR A 164 1.77 -3.65 -7.57
C TYR A 164 0.57 -4.58 -7.48
N ASP A 165 -0.58 -4.07 -7.04
CA ASP A 165 -1.84 -4.84 -7.01
C ASP A 165 -2.36 -5.12 -8.42
N TRP A 166 -2.30 -4.12 -9.32
CA TRP A 166 -2.76 -4.28 -10.70
C TRP A 166 -1.99 -5.38 -11.43
N VAL A 167 -0.66 -5.40 -11.30
CA VAL A 167 0.22 -6.30 -12.08
C VAL A 167 0.83 -7.36 -11.16
N PRO A 168 0.10 -8.48 -10.90
CA PRO A 168 0.67 -9.58 -10.17
C PRO A 168 1.78 -10.28 -10.96
N ILE A 169 2.67 -10.97 -10.25
CA ILE A 169 3.69 -11.82 -10.87
C ILE A 169 2.98 -12.89 -11.72
N PRO A 170 3.47 -13.18 -12.94
CA PRO A 170 2.85 -14.21 -13.77
C PRO A 170 2.73 -15.54 -13.02
N ILE A 171 1.52 -16.09 -13.02
CA ILE A 171 1.12 -17.29 -12.26
C ILE A 171 2.04 -18.50 -12.56
N MET A 172 2.63 -18.55 -13.75
CA MET A 172 3.54 -19.61 -14.17
C MET A 172 4.82 -19.68 -13.32
N TYR A 173 5.29 -18.56 -12.75
CA TYR A 173 6.54 -18.54 -11.96
C TYR A 173 6.39 -19.29 -10.62
N PRO A 174 5.43 -18.95 -9.73
CA PRO A 174 5.22 -19.74 -8.51
C PRO A 174 4.89 -21.20 -8.79
N GLN A 175 4.12 -21.47 -9.84
CA GLN A 175 3.76 -22.83 -10.24
C GLN A 175 4.99 -23.66 -10.61
N LEU A 176 5.91 -23.11 -11.39
CA LEU A 176 7.14 -23.80 -11.81
C LEU A 176 8.04 -24.12 -10.61
N VAL A 177 8.21 -23.15 -9.70
CA VAL A 177 9.01 -23.34 -8.48
C VAL A 177 8.38 -24.39 -7.57
N CYS A 178 7.06 -24.31 -7.35
CA CYS A 178 6.32 -25.27 -6.55
C CYS A 178 6.46 -26.68 -7.14
N LEU A 179 6.24 -26.84 -8.44
CA LEU A 179 6.37 -28.14 -9.11
C LEU A 179 7.79 -28.70 -9.00
N ALA A 180 8.83 -27.89 -9.21
CA ALA A 180 10.23 -28.31 -9.13
C ALA A 180 10.60 -28.80 -7.72
N VAL A 181 10.22 -28.07 -6.68
CA VAL A 181 10.52 -28.45 -5.28
C VAL A 181 9.77 -29.73 -4.90
N HIS A 182 8.49 -29.85 -5.24
CA HIS A 182 7.71 -31.05 -4.92
C HIS A 182 8.20 -32.29 -5.69
N THR A 183 8.51 -32.16 -6.99
CA THR A 183 9.05 -33.29 -7.77
C THR A 183 10.43 -33.72 -7.28
N TYR A 184 11.30 -32.78 -6.89
CA TYR A 184 12.58 -33.10 -6.25
C TYR A 184 12.38 -33.97 -5.00
N PHE A 185 11.43 -33.62 -4.13
CA PHE A 185 11.16 -34.38 -2.91
C PHE A 185 10.46 -35.71 -3.16
N ILE A 186 9.58 -35.82 -4.17
CA ILE A 186 8.99 -37.11 -4.58
C ILE A 186 10.09 -38.10 -4.99
N VAL A 187 11.04 -37.65 -5.83
CA VAL A 187 12.17 -38.49 -6.25
C VAL A 187 13.08 -38.82 -5.06
N CYS A 188 13.38 -37.84 -4.19
CA CYS A 188 14.19 -38.09 -3.01
C CYS A 188 13.54 -39.06 -2.01
N LEU A 189 12.21 -39.06 -1.90
CA LEU A 189 11.47 -39.98 -1.04
C LEU A 189 11.67 -41.42 -1.48
N LEU A 190 11.64 -41.68 -2.80
CA LEU A 190 11.88 -43.02 -3.35
C LEU A 190 13.37 -43.40 -3.36
N ALA A 191 14.24 -42.48 -3.76
CA ALA A 191 15.67 -42.76 -3.97
C ALA A 191 16.46 -42.88 -2.66
N ARG A 192 15.99 -42.27 -1.57
CA ARG A 192 16.69 -42.26 -0.27
C ARG A 192 16.04 -43.17 0.77
N GLN A 193 15.25 -44.16 0.34
CA GLN A 193 14.80 -45.22 1.22
C GLN A 193 15.96 -46.18 1.51
N TYR A 194 16.19 -46.50 2.79
CA TYR A 194 17.12 -47.54 3.18
C TYR A 194 16.52 -48.91 2.83
N ILE A 195 17.21 -49.67 1.96
CA ILE A 195 16.74 -50.99 1.53
C ILE A 195 17.27 -52.03 2.52
N VAL A 196 16.38 -52.54 3.37
CA VAL A 196 16.67 -53.63 4.31
C VAL A 196 16.47 -54.97 3.59
N SER A 197 17.45 -55.38 2.76
CA SER A 197 17.43 -56.71 2.16
C SER A 197 18.82 -57.33 2.21
N ASP A 198 18.92 -58.55 2.74
CA ASP A 198 20.20 -59.19 3.05
C ASP A 198 21.08 -59.51 1.82
N SER A 199 20.50 -59.46 0.63
CA SER A 199 21.11 -59.77 -0.67
C SER A 199 21.24 -58.56 -1.60
N ALA A 200 21.09 -57.32 -1.11
CA ALA A 200 21.23 -56.10 -1.92
C ALA A 200 22.67 -55.55 -1.94
N ASN A 201 23.19 -55.25 -3.13
CA ASN A 201 24.57 -54.77 -3.36
C ASN A 201 24.91 -53.38 -2.76
N ASN A 202 23.91 -52.60 -2.31
CA ASN A 202 24.10 -51.25 -1.76
C ASN A 202 23.70 -51.19 -0.27
N LYS A 203 24.32 -52.02 0.57
CA LYS A 203 24.15 -51.93 2.04
C LYS A 203 24.86 -50.66 2.53
N THR A 204 24.10 -49.71 3.08
CA THR A 204 24.65 -48.59 3.84
C THR A 204 25.07 -49.08 5.23
N GLU A 205 26.32 -48.83 5.65
CA GLU A 205 26.86 -49.29 6.95
C GLU A 205 26.15 -48.67 8.17
N VAL A 206 25.43 -47.56 7.98
CA VAL A 206 24.73 -46.82 9.03
C VAL A 206 23.24 -46.83 8.73
N ASP A 207 22.50 -47.72 9.41
CA ASP A 207 21.04 -47.83 9.31
C ASP A 207 20.38 -46.83 10.27
N LEU A 208 20.20 -45.60 9.81
CA LEU A 208 19.44 -44.58 10.53
C LEU A 208 17.95 -44.80 10.21
N TYR A 209 17.19 -45.39 11.14
CA TYR A 209 15.73 -45.54 11.05
C TYR A 209 15.01 -44.23 10.66
N PHE A 210 15.62 -43.08 10.99
CA PHE A 210 15.16 -41.76 10.60
C PHE A 210 16.22 -41.00 9.76
N PRO A 211 15.90 -40.57 8.52
CA PRO A 211 16.86 -39.91 7.63
C PRO A 211 17.06 -38.42 7.99
N ILE A 212 17.81 -38.14 9.05
CA ILE A 212 18.04 -36.79 9.61
C ILE A 212 18.46 -35.77 8.53
N MET A 213 19.41 -36.11 7.66
CA MET A 213 19.92 -35.20 6.64
C MET A 213 18.88 -34.86 5.56
N SER A 214 18.04 -35.83 5.17
CA SER A 214 16.96 -35.59 4.21
C SER A 214 15.85 -34.73 4.81
N THR A 215 15.54 -34.91 6.10
CA THR A 215 14.58 -34.07 6.83
C THR A 215 15.07 -32.62 6.95
N LEU A 216 16.36 -32.40 7.25
CA LEU A 216 16.93 -31.05 7.28
C LEU A 216 16.83 -30.38 5.90
N GLN A 217 17.18 -31.10 4.82
CA GLN A 217 17.04 -30.58 3.45
C GLN A 217 15.58 -30.24 3.13
N PHE A 218 14.63 -31.07 3.56
CA PHE A 218 13.20 -30.79 3.42
C PHE A 218 12.80 -29.48 4.10
N ILE A 219 13.18 -29.29 5.36
CA ILE A 219 12.89 -28.06 6.11
C ILE A 219 13.46 -26.83 5.39
N PHE A 220 14.70 -26.87 4.90
CA PHE A 220 15.31 -25.72 4.23
C PHE A 220 14.64 -25.39 2.89
N TYR A 221 14.46 -26.35 1.99
CA TYR A 221 13.89 -26.06 0.66
C TYR A 221 12.38 -25.78 0.71
N MET A 222 11.62 -26.54 1.52
CA MET A 222 10.19 -26.25 1.70
C MET A 222 9.98 -24.96 2.49
N GLY A 223 10.80 -24.71 3.51
CA GLY A 223 10.77 -23.45 4.27
C GLY A 223 11.05 -22.26 3.38
N TRP A 224 12.07 -22.32 2.52
CA TRP A 224 12.37 -21.23 1.59
C TRP A 224 11.24 -21.01 0.57
N MET A 225 10.66 -22.08 0.03
CA MET A 225 9.49 -21.97 -0.85
C MET A 225 8.29 -21.32 -0.11
N LYS A 226 8.04 -21.71 1.13
CA LYS A 226 6.94 -21.16 1.95
C LYS A 226 7.15 -19.69 2.29
N VAL A 227 8.39 -19.25 2.55
CA VAL A 227 8.72 -17.83 2.71
C VAL A 227 8.39 -17.07 1.42
N ALA A 228 8.75 -17.60 0.25
CA ALA A 228 8.43 -16.96 -1.01
C ALA A 228 6.92 -16.90 -1.30
N GLU A 229 6.15 -17.91 -0.86
CA GLU A 229 4.69 -17.96 -0.95
C GLU A 229 4.03 -16.88 -0.07
N ALA A 230 4.45 -16.77 1.19
CA ALA A 230 3.95 -15.74 2.12
C ALA A 230 4.25 -14.31 1.60
N MET A 231 5.41 -14.10 0.99
CA MET A 231 5.79 -12.78 0.45
C MET A 231 5.09 -12.42 -0.87
N LEU A 232 4.34 -13.33 -1.48
CA LEU A 232 3.70 -13.11 -2.78
C LEU A 232 2.57 -12.09 -2.69
N ASN A 233 1.81 -12.09 -1.58
CA ASN A 233 0.71 -11.17 -1.34
C ASN A 233 0.76 -10.56 0.07
N PRO A 234 1.57 -9.51 0.27
CA PRO A 234 1.79 -8.92 1.60
C PRO A 234 0.61 -8.08 2.13
N PHE A 235 -0.52 -8.02 1.41
CA PHE A 235 -1.74 -7.29 1.79
C PHE A 235 -2.90 -8.23 2.13
N GLY A 236 -2.60 -9.52 2.34
CA GLY A 236 -3.58 -10.54 2.66
C GLY A 236 -4.12 -10.45 4.09
N GLU A 237 -4.41 -11.62 4.65
CA GLU A 237 -4.93 -11.79 6.00
C GLU A 237 -4.00 -12.63 6.89
N ASP A 238 -2.77 -12.91 6.45
CA ASP A 238 -1.78 -13.68 7.20
C ASP A 238 -1.12 -12.82 8.29
N ASP A 239 -0.62 -13.45 9.36
CA ASP A 239 -0.08 -12.73 10.53
C ASP A 239 1.13 -11.84 10.19
N ASP A 240 1.87 -12.18 9.14
CA ASP A 240 3.05 -11.44 8.66
C ASP A 240 2.70 -10.35 7.62
N ASP A 241 1.44 -10.21 7.24
CA ASP A 241 1.00 -9.21 6.26
C ASP A 241 1.02 -7.79 6.83
N PHE A 242 1.06 -6.79 5.94
CA PHE A 242 1.06 -5.40 6.35
C PHE A 242 -0.23 -5.02 7.09
N GLU A 243 -0.07 -4.51 8.31
CA GLU A 243 -1.14 -3.93 9.12
C GLU A 243 -1.60 -2.56 8.58
N CYS A 244 -2.35 -2.57 7.48
CA CYS A 244 -2.90 -1.36 6.84
C CYS A 244 -3.81 -0.57 7.79
N ASN A 245 -4.58 -1.25 8.64
CA ASN A 245 -5.47 -0.61 9.61
C ASN A 245 -4.68 0.17 10.67
N ALA A 246 -3.61 -0.42 11.21
CA ALA A 246 -2.73 0.27 12.16
C ALA A 246 -2.04 1.48 11.53
N LEU A 247 -1.67 1.40 10.24
CA LEU A 247 -1.10 2.53 9.50
C LEU A 247 -2.11 3.68 9.32
N ILE A 248 -3.37 3.36 9.02
CA ILE A 248 -4.46 4.35 8.93
C ILE A 248 -4.63 5.04 10.28
N ASP A 249 -4.78 4.29 11.37
CA ASP A 249 -5.03 4.85 12.70
C ASP A 249 -3.85 5.70 13.19
N ARG A 250 -2.62 5.26 12.90
CA ARG A 250 -1.41 6.04 13.18
C ARG A 250 -1.40 7.34 12.39
N ASN A 251 -1.73 7.30 11.10
CA ASN A 251 -1.69 8.50 10.26
C ASN A 251 -2.72 9.54 10.73
N ILE A 252 -3.94 9.14 11.09
CA ILE A 252 -4.96 10.06 11.64
C ILE A 252 -4.47 10.71 12.92
N THR A 253 -3.94 9.90 13.84
CA THR A 253 -3.47 10.35 15.14
C THR A 253 -2.34 11.35 14.96
N VAL A 254 -1.35 11.02 14.13
CA VAL A 254 -0.19 11.88 13.86
C VAL A 254 -0.58 13.11 13.05
N GLY A 255 -1.42 13.00 12.02
CA GLY A 255 -1.89 14.11 11.20
C GLY A 255 -2.71 15.13 12.00
N SER A 256 -3.53 14.65 12.94
CA SER A 256 -4.29 15.50 13.86
C SER A 256 -3.40 16.12 14.95
N THR A 257 -2.44 15.35 15.47
CA THR A 257 -1.60 15.76 16.59
C THR A 257 -0.43 16.66 16.17
N THR A 258 0.21 16.44 15.03
CA THR A 258 1.28 17.30 14.50
C THR A 258 0.77 18.72 14.23
N ASN A 259 -0.48 18.83 13.74
CA ASN A 259 -1.17 20.11 13.58
C ASN A 259 -1.47 20.81 14.92
N MET A 260 -1.50 20.08 16.04
CA MET A 260 -1.76 20.59 17.39
C MET A 260 -0.46 20.88 18.16
N LEU A 261 0.55 20.00 18.12
CA LEU A 261 1.81 20.12 18.86
C LEU A 261 2.75 21.18 18.28
N LEU A 262 2.84 21.33 16.95
CA LEU A 262 3.63 22.42 16.36
C LEU A 262 3.04 23.80 16.68
N PHE A 263 1.73 23.86 16.94
CA PHE A 263 1.09 25.08 17.42
C PHE A 263 1.52 25.41 18.86
N VAL A 264 1.64 24.41 19.73
CA VAL A 264 2.12 24.58 21.12
C VAL A 264 3.61 24.95 21.15
N ASN A 265 4.47 24.27 20.38
CA ASN A 265 5.90 24.56 20.38
C ASN A 265 6.24 25.93 19.77
N LYS A 266 5.49 26.42 18.76
CA LYS A 266 5.65 27.80 18.29
C LYS A 266 5.24 28.84 19.33
N GLN A 267 4.46 28.50 20.37
CA GLN A 267 4.15 29.45 21.44
C GLN A 267 5.32 29.65 22.41
N ASN A 268 6.15 28.61 22.61
CA ASN A 268 7.27 28.65 23.55
C ASN A 268 8.55 29.29 22.99
N VAL A 269 8.66 29.47 21.67
CA VAL A 269 9.84 30.07 21.02
C VAL A 269 9.62 31.55 20.67
N SER A 270 8.37 32.03 20.72
CA SER A 270 8.02 33.43 20.46
C SER A 270 7.87 34.29 21.73
N HIS A 271 8.48 33.85 22.84
CA HIS A 271 8.60 34.61 24.08
C HIS A 271 10.07 34.84 24.41
#